data_AF-A0A076HZ70-F1
#
_entry.id   AF-A0A076HZ70-F1
#
_cell.length_a   1.000
_cell.length_b   1.000
_cell.length_c   1.000
_cell.angle_alpha   90.00
_cell.angle_beta   90.00
_cell.angle_gamma   90.00
#
_symmetry.space_group_name_H-M   'P 1'
#
loop_
_entity.id
_entity.type
_entity.pdbx_description
1 polymer ?
#
loop_
_entity_poly.entity_id
_entity_poly.type
_entity_poly.pdbx_seq_one_letter_code
_entity_poly.pdbx_strand_id
1 'polypeptide(L)'
;MKYIFTLVAVLTIQQAQAQIGLIMGGTRAAVSVATLAARQKKAKAAAPKAEGVAATPALGRGVTLFSYRGQSVQRKRTAPETFKGKGGPEIQALEALLEQRHQALLADSTASVLTPEQLTALTTAARTAATARPDWNYAPYQQELAFYQKEEERRQPAAQPVPAK
;
A
#
# COMPACT_ATOMS: atom_id res chain seq x y z
N MET A 1 12.69 -19.82 49.76
CA MET A 1 13.51 -19.27 48.65
C MET A 1 13.53 -20.26 47.46
N LYS A 2 12.38 -20.61 46.87
CA LYS A 2 12.27 -21.69 45.87
C LYS A 2 11.23 -21.41 44.77
N TYR A 3 10.94 -20.16 44.42
CA TYR A 3 9.93 -19.86 43.37
C TYR A 3 10.26 -18.62 42.52
N ILE A 4 11.54 -18.33 42.26
CA ILE A 4 11.93 -17.13 41.47
C ILE A 4 12.59 -17.50 40.13
N PHE A 5 12.91 -18.78 39.89
CA PHE A 5 13.65 -19.19 38.68
C PHE A 5 12.80 -19.82 37.55
N THR A 6 11.47 -19.84 37.69
CA THR A 6 10.55 -20.50 36.73
C THR A 6 9.56 -19.52 36.10
N LEU A 7 9.99 -18.30 35.78
CA LEU A 7 9.12 -17.29 35.12
C LEU A 7 9.78 -16.55 33.94
N VAL A 8 10.96 -17.01 33.48
CA VAL A 8 11.71 -16.37 32.37
C VAL A 8 11.73 -17.24 31.09
N ALA A 9 11.09 -18.41 31.10
CA ALA A 9 11.22 -19.40 30.01
C ALA A 9 9.99 -19.55 29.07
N VAL A 10 8.99 -18.65 29.10
CA VAL A 10 7.74 -18.83 28.32
C VAL A 10 7.38 -17.64 27.40
N LEU A 11 8.34 -16.76 27.06
CA LEU A 11 8.04 -15.56 26.25
C LEU A 11 8.91 -15.39 24.98
N THR A 12 9.33 -16.49 24.35
CA THR A 12 10.13 -16.45 23.10
C THR A 12 9.63 -17.38 21.98
N ILE A 13 8.41 -17.93 22.07
CA ILE A 13 7.88 -18.91 21.09
C ILE A 13 6.72 -18.33 20.28
N GLN A 14 6.96 -17.27 19.50
CA GLN A 14 5.94 -16.78 18.55
C GLN A 14 6.52 -16.03 17.35
N GLN A 15 7.49 -16.64 16.66
CA GLN A 15 7.92 -16.23 15.33
C GLN A 15 8.03 -17.47 14.43
N ALA A 16 7.53 -17.33 13.20
CA ALA A 16 7.69 -18.23 12.05
C ALA A 16 6.75 -19.46 11.94
N GLN A 17 5.47 -19.21 11.62
CA GLN A 17 4.68 -20.14 10.80
C GLN A 17 3.90 -19.38 9.71
N ALA A 18 4.43 -19.36 8.49
CA ALA A 18 3.66 -19.22 7.24
C ALA A 18 4.58 -19.30 5.99
N GLN A 19 5.31 -20.40 5.82
CA GLN A 19 5.84 -20.80 4.51
C GLN A 19 5.64 -22.30 4.32
N ILE A 20 4.38 -22.73 4.17
CA ILE A 20 4.05 -24.06 3.64
C ILE A 20 2.81 -23.90 2.76
N GLY A 21 3.05 -23.55 1.50
CA GLY A 21 2.04 -23.50 0.45
C GLY A 21 2.59 -23.93 -0.91
N LEU A 22 3.77 -24.54 -0.93
CA LEU A 22 4.35 -25.21 -2.08
C LEU A 22 4.60 -26.65 -1.61
N ILE A 23 4.27 -27.65 -2.43
CA ILE A 23 4.38 -29.09 -2.14
C ILE A 23 3.11 -29.71 -1.52
N MET A 24 1.98 -29.66 -2.24
CA MET A 24 0.96 -30.74 -2.21
C MET A 24 -0.01 -30.63 -3.41
N GLY A 25 0.54 -30.50 -4.60
CA GLY A 25 -0.21 -30.48 -5.86
C GLY A 25 0.43 -31.41 -6.90
N GLY A 26 0.67 -32.66 -6.52
CA GLY A 26 1.21 -33.68 -7.41
C GLY A 26 0.20 -34.10 -8.48
N THR A 27 0.70 -34.14 -9.72
CA THR A 27 0.35 -35.07 -10.79
C THR A 27 -1.10 -35.06 -11.32
N ARG A 28 -1.36 -34.28 -12.38
CA ARG A 28 -1.99 -34.80 -13.61
C ARG A 28 -1.47 -34.06 -14.86
N ALA A 29 -1.28 -34.84 -15.92
CA ALA A 29 -1.07 -34.45 -17.32
C ALA A 29 0.33 -34.03 -17.78
N ALA A 30 1.28 -34.98 -17.71
CA ALA A 30 2.20 -35.18 -18.82
C ALA A 30 1.40 -35.70 -20.03
N VAL A 31 1.33 -34.93 -21.12
CA VAL A 31 1.38 -35.32 -22.56
C VAL A 31 1.17 -34.02 -23.35
N SER A 32 2.25 -33.35 -23.76
CA SER A 32 2.31 -32.49 -24.97
C SER A 32 3.68 -31.80 -25.14
N VAL A 33 4.78 -32.44 -24.75
CA VAL A 33 6.14 -31.88 -24.92
C VAL A 33 6.75 -32.20 -26.31
N ALA A 34 6.07 -32.96 -27.18
CA ALA A 34 6.67 -33.40 -28.44
C ALA A 34 6.40 -32.50 -29.68
N THR A 35 5.57 -31.46 -29.61
CA THR A 35 5.21 -30.65 -30.80
C THR A 35 5.57 -29.16 -30.72
N LEU A 36 6.28 -28.72 -29.67
CA LEU A 36 6.69 -27.32 -29.51
C LEU A 36 8.09 -26.98 -30.05
N ALA A 37 8.94 -27.99 -30.33
CA ALA A 37 10.29 -27.75 -30.86
C ALA A 37 10.35 -27.54 -32.39
N ALA A 38 9.29 -27.87 -33.15
CA ALA A 38 9.26 -27.75 -34.61
C ALA A 38 8.51 -26.51 -35.15
N ARG A 39 7.96 -25.65 -34.28
CA ARG A 39 7.19 -24.45 -34.68
C ARG A 39 7.88 -23.11 -34.40
N GLN A 40 9.09 -23.11 -33.84
CA GLN A 40 9.82 -21.87 -33.53
C GLN A 40 10.49 -21.18 -34.74
N LYS A 41 10.47 -21.77 -35.94
CA LYS A 41 11.07 -21.14 -37.14
C LYS A 41 10.07 -20.52 -38.12
N LYS A 42 8.75 -20.60 -37.87
CA LYS A 42 7.73 -20.11 -38.83
C LYS A 42 6.53 -19.41 -38.18
N ALA A 43 6.75 -18.74 -37.05
CA ALA A 43 5.75 -17.89 -36.38
C ALA A 43 6.26 -16.45 -36.15
N LYS A 44 7.18 -15.98 -37.01
CA LYS A 44 7.60 -14.56 -37.11
C LYS A 44 6.80 -13.79 -38.17
N ALA A 45 5.60 -14.28 -38.51
CA ALA A 45 4.69 -13.59 -39.42
C ALA A 45 3.25 -13.89 -38.97
N ALA A 46 2.48 -12.82 -38.75
CA ALA A 46 1.06 -12.80 -38.39
C ALA A 46 0.70 -13.22 -36.95
N ALA A 47 0.90 -12.31 -36.01
CA ALA A 47 0.00 -12.18 -34.86
C ALA A 47 -0.86 -10.91 -35.08
N PRO A 48 -2.20 -11.03 -35.13
CA PRO A 48 -3.08 -9.87 -35.24
C PRO A 48 -2.99 -9.03 -33.95
N LYS A 49 -2.94 -7.71 -34.13
CA LYS A 49 -3.08 -6.72 -33.06
C LYS A 49 -4.34 -7.03 -32.25
N ALA A 50 -4.15 -7.43 -30.99
CA ALA A 50 -5.20 -7.32 -29.99
C ALA A 50 -5.40 -5.82 -29.71
N GLU A 51 -6.51 -5.29 -30.19
CA GLU A 51 -7.07 -4.01 -29.79
C GLU A 51 -7.50 -4.07 -28.31
N GLY A 52 -7.29 -2.96 -27.59
CA GLY A 52 -8.14 -2.63 -26.45
C GLY A 52 -7.68 -3.05 -25.05
N VAL A 53 -6.42 -2.78 -24.67
CA VAL A 53 -6.18 -2.42 -23.26
C VAL A 53 -6.26 -0.89 -23.21
N ALA A 54 -7.34 -0.38 -22.62
CA ALA A 54 -7.50 1.04 -22.35
C ALA A 54 -6.19 1.59 -21.77
N ALA A 55 -5.63 2.61 -22.42
CA ALA A 55 -4.40 3.24 -21.99
C ALA A 55 -4.63 3.81 -20.58
N THR A 56 -4.12 3.10 -19.57
CA THR A 56 -4.00 3.67 -18.22
C THR A 56 -3.16 4.94 -18.39
N PRO A 57 -3.66 6.13 -18.02
CA PRO A 57 -2.86 7.34 -18.10
C PRO A 57 -1.57 7.09 -17.32
N ALA A 58 -0.42 7.48 -17.89
CA ALA A 58 0.87 7.28 -17.26
C ALA A 58 0.87 8.01 -15.92
N LEU A 59 0.61 7.28 -14.84
CA LEU A 59 0.73 7.76 -13.48
C LEU A 59 2.21 8.13 -13.32
N GLY A 60 2.49 9.37 -12.93
CA GLY A 60 3.86 9.88 -12.85
C GLY A 60 4.79 8.95 -12.05
N ARG A 61 6.11 9.09 -12.21
CA ARG A 61 7.10 8.20 -11.58
C ARG A 61 6.82 8.01 -10.08
N GLY A 62 6.75 6.75 -9.65
CA GLY A 62 6.51 6.37 -8.25
C GLY A 62 5.06 6.49 -7.78
N VAL A 63 4.12 6.80 -8.68
CA VAL A 63 2.68 6.80 -8.38
C VAL A 63 2.08 5.43 -8.77
N THR A 64 1.47 4.76 -7.81
CA THR A 64 0.72 3.52 -7.97
C THR A 64 -0.75 3.76 -7.61
N LEU A 65 -1.63 2.87 -8.07
CA LEU A 65 -3.02 2.83 -7.61
C LEU A 65 -3.18 1.72 -6.60
N PHE A 66 -3.92 1.98 -5.52
CA PHE A 66 -4.48 0.93 -4.69
C PHE A 66 -6.01 0.97 -4.78
N SER A 67 -6.63 -0.21 -4.70
CA SER A 67 -8.08 -0.34 -4.68
C SER A 67 -8.56 -0.49 -3.25
N TYR A 68 -9.55 0.29 -2.87
CA TYR A 68 -10.23 0.19 -1.57
C TYR A 68 -11.73 0.36 -1.77
N ARG A 69 -12.51 -0.67 -1.42
CA ARG A 69 -13.97 -0.68 -1.54
C ARG A 69 -14.50 -0.26 -2.93
N GLY A 70 -13.83 -0.70 -4.00
CA GLY A 70 -14.20 -0.38 -5.38
C GLY A 70 -13.74 1.01 -5.87
N GLN A 71 -13.10 1.80 -5.01
CA GLN A 71 -12.46 3.06 -5.40
C GLN A 71 -10.97 2.83 -5.67
N SER A 72 -10.45 3.45 -6.74
CA SER A 72 -9.01 3.47 -7.03
C SER A 72 -8.42 4.80 -6.56
N VAL A 73 -7.41 4.73 -5.70
CA VAL A 73 -6.77 5.89 -5.09
C VAL A 73 -5.30 5.91 -5.48
N GLN A 74 -4.81 7.09 -5.89
CA GLN A 74 -3.39 7.28 -6.18
C GLN A 74 -2.59 7.32 -4.90
N ARG A 75 -1.48 6.59 -4.88
CA ARG A 75 -0.50 6.57 -3.80
C ARG A 75 0.87 6.76 -4.41
N LYS A 76 1.63 7.72 -3.88
CA LYS A 76 3.01 7.96 -4.34
C LYS A 76 3.99 7.52 -3.28
N ARG A 77 4.92 6.64 -3.66
CA ARG A 77 6.06 6.24 -2.82
C ARG A 77 7.33 6.35 -3.65
N THR A 78 8.28 7.08 -3.09
CA THR A 78 9.48 7.48 -3.79
C THR A 78 10.62 6.57 -3.36
N ALA A 79 11.34 6.01 -4.34
CA ALA A 79 12.51 5.19 -4.04
C ALA A 79 13.57 6.04 -3.32
N PRO A 80 14.29 5.50 -2.30
CA PRO A 80 15.27 6.23 -1.50
C PRO A 80 16.27 7.06 -2.32
N GLU A 81 16.65 6.55 -3.48
CA GLU A 81 17.63 7.07 -4.43
C GLU A 81 17.14 8.36 -5.12
N THR A 82 15.82 8.63 -5.08
CA THR A 82 15.17 9.80 -5.66
C THR A 82 15.04 10.95 -4.65
N PHE A 83 15.27 10.70 -3.35
CA PHE A 83 15.31 11.74 -2.31
C PHE A 83 16.61 12.56 -2.33
N LYS A 84 17.50 12.37 -3.31
CA LYS A 84 18.75 13.12 -3.40
C LYS A 84 18.49 14.64 -3.47
N GLY A 85 19.20 15.39 -2.63
CA GLY A 85 19.16 16.85 -2.60
C GLY A 85 18.25 17.42 -1.51
N LYS A 86 17.97 18.72 -1.62
CA LYS A 86 17.17 19.48 -0.65
C LYS A 86 15.73 18.97 -0.60
N GLY A 87 15.17 18.85 0.61
CA GLY A 87 13.79 18.43 0.82
C GLY A 87 13.53 16.93 0.79
N GLY A 88 14.57 16.10 0.57
CA GLY A 88 14.46 14.64 0.57
C GLY A 88 13.93 14.07 1.90
N PRO A 89 14.56 14.39 3.05
CA PRO A 89 14.10 13.93 4.35
C PRO A 89 12.67 14.35 4.68
N GLU A 90 12.26 15.55 4.29
CA GLU A 90 10.92 16.08 4.53
C GLU A 90 9.85 15.34 3.70
N ILE A 91 10.16 15.01 2.44
CA ILE A 91 9.27 14.19 1.61
C ILE A 91 9.22 12.76 2.15
N GLN A 92 10.35 12.20 2.56
CA GLN A 92 10.40 10.87 3.17
C GLN A 92 9.56 10.80 4.46
N ALA A 93 9.64 11.83 5.31
CA ALA A 93 8.83 11.94 6.52
C ALA A 93 7.33 12.02 6.20
N LEU A 94 6.93 12.82 5.20
CA LEU A 94 5.56 12.87 4.70
C LEU A 94 5.09 11.50 4.21
N GLU A 95 5.89 10.83 3.39
CA GLU A 95 5.56 9.50 2.84
C GLU A 95 5.45 8.44 3.94
N ALA A 96 6.28 8.51 4.98
CA ALA A 96 6.19 7.61 6.13
C ALA A 96 4.89 7.80 6.92
N LEU A 97 4.46 9.04 7.14
CA LEU A 97 3.18 9.33 7.79
C LEU A 97 1.99 8.83 6.97
N LEU A 98 2.00 9.05 5.65
CA LEU A 98 0.98 8.53 4.74
C LEU A 98 0.98 6.99 4.71
N GLU A 99 2.15 6.36 4.78
CA GLU A 99 2.25 4.92 4.88
C GLU A 99 1.61 4.38 6.15
N GLN A 100 1.87 5.01 7.28
CA GLN A 100 1.25 4.63 8.54
C GLN A 100 -0.29 4.69 8.46
N ARG A 101 -0.85 5.69 7.77
CA ARG A 101 -2.30 5.80 7.54
C ARG A 101 -2.82 4.70 6.64
N HIS A 102 -2.08 4.37 5.59
CA HIS A 102 -2.42 3.27 4.70
C HIS A 102 -2.48 1.94 5.47
N GLN A 103 -1.49 1.67 6.32
CA GLN A 103 -1.49 0.46 7.15
C GLN A 103 -2.67 0.45 8.14
N ALA A 104 -2.99 1.59 8.77
CA ALA A 104 -4.16 1.71 9.65
C ALA A 104 -5.50 1.47 8.90
N LEU A 105 -5.62 1.97 7.66
CA LEU A 105 -6.78 1.74 6.81
C LEU A 105 -7.03 0.26 6.55
N LEU A 106 -5.96 -0.51 6.33
CA LEU A 106 -6.00 -1.94 6.01
C LEU A 106 -6.14 -2.83 7.24
N ALA A 107 -5.60 -2.42 8.40
CA ALA A 107 -5.58 -3.21 9.61
C ALA A 107 -6.98 -3.44 10.19
N ASP A 108 -7.82 -2.40 10.20
CA ASP A 108 -9.19 -2.47 10.71
C ASP A 108 -10.07 -1.54 9.86
N SER A 109 -11.27 -2.00 9.50
CA SER A 109 -12.23 -1.25 8.67
C SER A 109 -13.11 -0.25 9.43
N THR A 110 -13.04 -0.31 10.76
CA THR A 110 -13.87 0.46 11.71
C THR A 110 -13.05 1.38 12.61
N ALA A 111 -11.77 1.06 12.86
CA ALA A 111 -10.88 1.93 13.63
C ALA A 111 -10.64 3.28 12.93
N SER A 112 -10.30 4.31 13.70
CA SER A 112 -9.91 5.61 13.15
C SER A 112 -8.69 5.48 12.23
N VAL A 113 -8.79 6.00 11.02
CA VAL A 113 -7.71 6.09 10.02
C VAL A 113 -6.93 7.37 10.22
N LEU A 114 -7.62 8.48 10.52
CA LEU A 114 -7.05 9.82 10.53
C LEU A 114 -7.64 10.67 11.66
N THR A 115 -7.08 10.55 12.85
CA THR A 115 -7.44 11.41 13.99
C THR A 115 -7.08 12.88 13.71
N PRO A 116 -7.69 13.85 14.42
CA PRO A 116 -7.36 15.27 14.24
C PRO A 116 -5.88 15.61 14.48
N GLU A 117 -5.24 14.93 15.43
CA GLU A 117 -3.81 15.06 15.70
C GLU A 117 -2.97 14.58 14.50
N GLN A 118 -3.34 13.43 13.92
CA GLN A 118 -2.66 12.85 12.76
C GLN A 118 -2.85 13.73 11.51
N LEU A 119 -4.04 14.31 11.32
CA LEU A 119 -4.28 15.28 10.27
C LEU A 119 -3.38 16.51 10.42
N THR A 120 -3.22 17.01 11.64
CA THR A 120 -2.32 18.15 11.93
C THR A 120 -0.85 17.79 11.63
N ALA A 121 -0.41 16.61 12.03
CA ALA A 121 0.94 16.12 11.73
C ALA A 121 1.19 15.98 10.21
N LEU A 122 0.24 15.40 9.48
CA LEU A 122 0.32 15.23 8.02
C LEU A 122 0.32 16.56 7.26
N THR A 123 -0.56 17.49 7.63
CA THR A 123 -0.64 18.82 7.00
C THR A 123 0.60 19.65 7.29
N THR A 124 1.17 19.54 8.50
CA THR A 124 2.45 20.16 8.86
C THR A 124 3.59 19.57 8.05
N ALA A 125 3.71 18.24 7.99
CA ALA A 125 4.74 17.57 7.19
C ALA A 125 4.63 17.92 5.70
N ALA A 126 3.42 17.97 5.15
CA ALA A 126 3.18 18.36 3.76
C ALA A 126 3.65 19.80 3.49
N ARG A 127 3.36 20.73 4.41
CA ARG A 127 3.82 22.12 4.31
C ARG A 127 5.34 22.22 4.39
N THR A 128 5.96 21.55 5.35
CA THR A 128 7.43 21.53 5.50
C THR A 128 8.10 20.98 4.25
N ALA A 129 7.57 19.87 3.70
CA ALA A 129 8.06 19.30 2.46
C ALA A 129 7.92 20.29 1.29
N ALA A 130 6.76 20.92 1.12
CA ALA A 130 6.51 21.88 0.04
C ALA A 130 7.44 23.10 0.12
N THR A 131 7.73 23.60 1.32
CA THR A 131 8.72 24.67 1.53
C THR A 131 10.14 24.21 1.19
N ALA A 132 10.50 22.97 1.55
CA ALA A 132 11.84 22.45 1.31
C ALA A 132 12.09 22.11 -0.16
N ARG A 133 11.06 21.66 -0.90
CA ARG A 133 11.15 21.26 -2.31
C ARG A 133 9.91 21.65 -3.13
N PRO A 134 9.75 22.93 -3.50
CA PRO A 134 8.53 23.43 -4.15
C PRO A 134 8.24 22.81 -5.52
N ASP A 135 9.28 22.41 -6.28
CA ASP A 135 9.12 21.82 -7.62
C ASP A 135 8.66 20.35 -7.59
N TRP A 136 8.43 19.78 -6.42
CA TRP A 136 7.97 18.42 -6.28
C TRP A 136 6.47 18.30 -6.60
N ASN A 137 6.08 17.24 -7.31
CA ASN A 137 4.66 16.99 -7.56
C ASN A 137 3.97 16.45 -6.30
N TYR A 138 3.19 17.31 -5.63
CA TYR A 138 2.43 17.00 -4.42
C TYR A 138 1.00 16.51 -4.64
N ALA A 139 0.47 16.59 -5.87
CA ALA A 139 -0.92 16.25 -6.15
C ALA A 139 -1.32 14.83 -5.69
N PRO A 140 -0.49 13.77 -5.87
CA PRO A 140 -0.83 12.44 -5.39
C PRO A 140 -0.98 12.36 -3.86
N TYR A 141 -0.15 13.08 -3.09
CA TYR A 141 -0.25 13.07 -1.63
C TYR A 141 -1.51 13.78 -1.13
N GLN A 142 -1.90 14.87 -1.81
CA GLN A 142 -3.13 15.59 -1.50
C GLN A 142 -4.38 14.74 -1.78
N GLN A 143 -4.37 13.98 -2.89
CA GLN A 143 -5.44 13.04 -3.22
C GLN A 143 -5.53 11.90 -2.20
N GLU A 144 -4.38 11.32 -1.81
CA GLU A 144 -4.30 10.27 -0.79
C GLU A 144 -4.83 10.78 0.58
N LEU A 145 -4.45 11.99 0.99
CA LEU A 145 -4.92 12.61 2.23
C LEU A 145 -6.43 12.86 2.22
N ALA A 146 -6.96 13.42 1.13
CA ALA A 146 -8.39 13.69 0.98
C ALA A 146 -9.21 12.39 1.02
N PHE A 147 -8.66 11.29 0.51
CA PHE A 147 -9.27 9.98 0.64
C PHE A 147 -9.33 9.52 2.11
N TYR A 148 -8.24 9.65 2.87
CA TYR A 148 -8.25 9.28 4.29
C TYR A 148 -9.21 10.12 5.14
N GLN A 149 -9.36 11.41 4.84
CA GLN A 149 -10.37 12.26 5.49
C GLN A 149 -11.78 11.74 5.26
N LYS A 150 -12.13 11.41 4.02
CA LYS A 150 -13.44 10.84 3.68
C LYS A 150 -13.68 9.48 4.36
N GLU A 151 -12.65 8.64 4.44
CA GLU A 151 -12.76 7.37 5.16
C GLU A 151 -12.92 7.56 6.67
N GLU A 152 -12.28 8.57 7.27
CA GLU A 152 -12.50 8.91 8.67
C GLU A 152 -13.94 9.36 8.92
N GLU A 153 -14.44 10.30 8.12
CA GLU A 153 -15.84 10.78 8.19
C GLU A 153 -16.84 9.63 8.06
N ARG A 154 -16.54 8.64 7.21
CA ARG A 154 -17.37 7.45 7.04
C ARG A 154 -17.33 6.52 8.27
N ARG A 155 -16.20 6.44 8.96
CA ARG A 155 -15.99 5.54 10.11
C ARG A 155 -16.46 6.13 11.42
N GLN A 156 -16.53 7.46 11.54
CA GLN A 156 -17.12 8.13 12.68
C GLN A 156 -18.62 8.38 12.41
N PRO A 157 -19.53 7.50 12.89
CA PRO A 157 -20.92 7.89 12.95
C PRO A 157 -21.01 9.12 13.87
N ALA A 158 -21.65 10.20 13.40
CA ALA A 158 -22.01 11.32 14.25
C ALA A 158 -22.65 10.75 15.51
N ALA A 159 -22.06 11.04 16.68
CA ALA A 159 -22.54 10.54 17.95
C ALA A 159 -24.06 10.77 18.02
N GLN A 160 -24.83 9.69 17.94
CA GLN A 160 -26.27 9.82 18.03
C GLN A 160 -26.58 10.41 19.42
N PRO A 161 -27.39 11.47 19.52
CA PRO A 161 -27.73 12.05 20.81
C PRO A 161 -28.40 10.95 21.64
N VAL A 162 -27.77 10.58 22.75
CA VAL A 162 -28.35 9.64 23.70
C VAL A 162 -29.62 10.31 24.22
N PRO A 163 -30.81 9.72 24.03
CA PRO A 163 -32.03 10.33 24.55
C PRO A 163 -31.94 10.40 26.07
N ALA A 164 -32.03 11.61 26.62
CA ALA A 164 -32.13 11.83 28.05
C ALA A 164 -33.39 11.10 28.56
N LYS A 165 -33.22 10.27 29.58
CA LYS A 165 -34.31 9.59 30.28
C LYS A 165 -34.63 10.32 31.57
#